data_AF-B4GB59-F1
#
_entry.id   AF-B4GB59-F1
#
_cell.length_a   1.000
_cell.length_b   1.000
_cell.length_c   1.000
_cell.angle_alpha   90.00
_cell.angle_beta   90.00
_cell.angle_gamma   90.00
#
_symmetry.space_group_name_H-M   'P 1'
#
loop_
_entity.id
_entity.type
_entity.pdbx_description
1 polymer ?
#
loop_
_entity_poly.entity_id
_entity_poly.type
_entity_poly.pdbx_seq_one_letter_code
_entity_poly.pdbx_strand_id
1 'polypeptide(L)'
;MALPDGGLTKRFTYDQLLDNVMIYYVTNSITTSMRLYSESMNKAQFALAVDSVPITAKTGCTRFAHEITHTSDAILANKFPNLVHSTYFEDGGHFPAFELPEQLYADFTAFVQKADL
;
A
#
# COMPACT_ATOMS: atom_id res chain seq x y z
N MET A 1 4.67 17.25 14.90
CA MET A 1 4.33 18.58 14.37
C MET A 1 4.85 18.63 12.93
N ALA A 2 4.07 19.16 11.97
CA ALA A 2 4.53 19.27 10.59
C ALA A 2 5.75 20.21 10.53
N LEU A 3 6.79 19.80 9.80
CA LEU A 3 7.97 20.63 9.58
C LEU A 3 7.64 21.70 8.52
N PRO A 4 8.22 22.91 8.58
CA PRO A 4 7.92 23.98 7.62
C PRO A 4 8.20 23.63 6.15
N ASP A 5 9.12 22.70 5.90
CA ASP A 5 9.50 22.18 4.59
C ASP A 5 8.73 20.90 4.18
N GLY A 6 7.75 20.48 5.00
CA GLY A 6 7.02 19.22 4.85
C GLY A 6 7.82 17.98 5.28
N GLY A 7 9.08 18.11 5.68
CA GLY A 7 9.92 17.00 6.13
C GLY A 7 10.28 16.01 5.03
N LEU A 8 10.35 16.45 3.77
CA LEU A 8 10.60 15.59 2.61
C LEU A 8 11.88 14.77 2.72
N THR A 9 12.90 15.31 3.39
CA THR A 9 14.20 14.66 3.57
C THR A 9 14.32 13.80 4.82
N LYS A 10 13.24 13.64 5.59
CA LYS A 10 13.23 12.81 6.80
C LYS A 10 13.51 11.33 6.52
N ARG A 11 13.07 10.84 5.35
CA ARG A 11 13.17 9.43 4.93
C ARG A 11 13.86 9.22 3.59
N PHE A 12 13.90 10.26 2.75
CA PHE A 12 14.36 10.16 1.38
C PHE A 12 15.36 11.26 1.05
N THR A 13 16.28 10.97 0.14
CA THR A 13 17.07 12.01 -0.53
C THR A 13 16.24 12.68 -1.62
N TYR A 14 16.64 13.88 -2.06
CA TYR A 14 15.97 14.51 -3.21
C TYR A 14 16.12 13.70 -4.49
N ASP A 15 17.25 13.02 -4.69
CA ASP A 15 17.46 12.14 -5.85
C ASP A 15 16.41 11.02 -5.86
N GLN A 16 16.22 10.34 -4.74
CA GLN A 16 15.19 9.30 -4.59
C GLN A 16 13.77 9.82 -4.91
N LEU A 17 13.42 11.00 -4.42
CA LEU A 17 12.11 11.61 -4.70
C LEU A 17 11.98 12.01 -6.18
N LEU A 18 13.02 12.62 -6.73
CA LEU A 18 13.06 13.09 -8.11
C LEU A 18 13.12 11.94 -9.10
N ASP A 19 13.74 10.80 -8.77
CA ASP A 19 13.73 9.60 -9.61
C ASP A 19 12.29 9.15 -9.89
N ASN A 20 11.45 9.09 -8.85
CA ASN A 20 10.02 8.78 -9.02
C ASN A 20 9.31 9.87 -9.84
N VAL A 21 9.53 11.15 -9.56
CA VAL A 21 8.94 12.26 -10.36
C VAL A 21 9.35 12.18 -11.82
N MET A 22 10.61 11.83 -12.09
CA MET A 22 11.16 11.76 -13.44
C MET A 22 10.53 10.63 -14.24
N ILE A 23 10.14 9.50 -13.62
CA ILE A 23 9.34 8.46 -14.30
C ILE A 23 8.07 9.07 -14.88
N TYR A 24 7.33 9.89 -14.12
CA TYR A 24 6.11 10.55 -14.63
C TYR A 24 6.42 11.61 -15.69
N TYR A 25 7.47 12.40 -15.46
CA TYR A 25 7.83 13.51 -16.34
C TYR A 25 8.30 13.04 -17.72
N VAL A 26 9.29 12.15 -17.78
CA VAL A 26 9.91 11.75 -19.05
C VAL A 26 9.00 10.86 -19.90
N THR A 27 8.06 10.16 -19.25
CA THR A 27 7.05 9.34 -19.95
C THR A 27 5.79 10.13 -20.32
N ASN A 28 5.69 11.40 -19.90
CA ASN A 28 4.52 12.25 -20.08
C ASN A 28 3.21 11.58 -19.60
N SER A 29 3.27 10.89 -18.46
CA SER A 29 2.22 9.96 -18.03
C SER A 29 1.34 10.48 -16.89
N ILE A 30 1.46 11.75 -16.49
CA ILE A 30 0.64 12.30 -15.40
C ILE A 30 -0.86 12.19 -15.70
N THR A 31 -1.30 12.57 -16.91
CA THR A 31 -2.72 12.50 -17.28
C THR A 31 -3.21 11.06 -17.41
N THR A 32 -2.41 10.16 -18.00
CA THR A 32 -2.81 8.77 -18.20
C THR A 32 -2.86 7.99 -16.89
N SER A 33 -1.94 8.24 -15.97
CA SER A 33 -1.97 7.65 -14.61
C SER A 33 -3.20 8.10 -13.82
N MET A 34 -3.61 9.38 -13.92
CA MET A 34 -4.79 9.91 -13.25
C MET A 34 -6.12 9.36 -13.79
N ARG A 35 -6.18 8.91 -15.06
CA ARG A 35 -7.42 8.34 -15.63
C ARG A 35 -7.93 7.14 -14.85
N LEU A 36 -7.03 6.34 -14.26
CA LEU A 36 -7.41 5.18 -13.45
C LEU A 36 -8.39 5.56 -12.33
N TYR A 37 -8.22 6.72 -11.69
CA TYR A 37 -9.15 7.19 -10.65
C TYR A 37 -10.56 7.40 -11.19
N SER A 38 -10.71 8.07 -12.35
CA SER A 38 -12.01 8.27 -13.00
C SER A 38 -12.65 6.95 -13.43
N GLU A 39 -11.84 6.06 -13.99
CA GLU A 39 -12.32 4.75 -14.48
C GLU A 39 -12.67 3.80 -13.35
N SER A 40 -12.00 3.87 -12.19
CA SER A 40 -12.27 3.00 -11.04
C SER A 40 -13.35 3.56 -10.09
N MET A 41 -13.54 4.88 -10.03
CA MET A 41 -14.47 5.54 -9.10
C MET A 41 -15.78 5.98 -9.78
N ASN A 42 -16.29 5.19 -10.72
CA ASN A 42 -17.58 5.45 -11.36
C ASN A 42 -18.68 4.46 -10.91
N LYS A 43 -19.93 4.80 -11.22
CA LYS A 43 -21.10 4.02 -10.82
C LYS A 43 -21.09 2.59 -11.36
N ALA A 44 -20.61 2.38 -12.58
CA ALA A 44 -20.57 1.06 -13.18
C ALA A 44 -19.57 0.15 -12.46
N GLN A 45 -18.39 0.66 -12.10
CA GLN A 45 -17.42 -0.10 -11.31
C GLN A 45 -17.93 -0.40 -9.89
N PHE A 46 -18.50 0.58 -9.19
CA PHE A 46 -19.06 0.32 -7.85
C PHE A 46 -20.22 -0.68 -7.87
N ALA A 47 -21.01 -0.70 -8.95
CA ALA A 47 -22.09 -1.67 -9.11
C ALA A 47 -21.61 -3.14 -9.22
N LEU A 48 -20.32 -3.37 -9.54
CA LEU A 48 -19.74 -4.72 -9.51
C LEU A 48 -19.64 -5.28 -8.09
N ALA A 49 -19.70 -4.43 -7.06
CA ALA A 49 -19.67 -4.82 -5.64
C ALA A 49 -18.51 -5.77 -5.29
N VAL A 50 -17.34 -5.55 -5.89
CA VAL A 50 -16.15 -6.42 -5.73
C VAL A 50 -15.70 -6.53 -4.26
N ASP A 51 -15.97 -5.53 -3.44
CA ASP A 51 -15.65 -5.56 -2.00
C ASP A 51 -16.48 -6.58 -1.21
N SER A 52 -17.65 -6.96 -1.73
CA SER A 52 -18.52 -7.97 -1.13
C SER A 52 -18.15 -9.40 -1.52
N VAL A 53 -17.17 -9.59 -2.40
CA VAL A 53 -16.73 -10.92 -2.86
C VAL A 53 -15.52 -11.38 -2.03
N PRO A 54 -15.64 -12.49 -1.27
CA PRO A 54 -14.53 -12.99 -0.47
C PRO A 54 -13.39 -13.53 -1.34
N ILE A 55 -12.16 -13.29 -0.89
CA ILE A 55 -10.92 -13.82 -1.48
C ILE A 55 -10.44 -14.99 -0.63
N THR A 56 -10.51 -16.20 -1.19
CA THR A 56 -10.20 -17.46 -0.48
C THR A 56 -8.73 -17.84 -0.49
N ALA A 57 -7.91 -17.16 -1.31
CA ALA A 57 -6.47 -17.34 -1.32
C ALA A 57 -5.85 -16.96 0.04
N LYS A 58 -4.75 -17.65 0.40
CA LYS A 58 -3.96 -17.29 1.58
C LYS A 58 -3.50 -15.84 1.44
N THR A 59 -3.89 -15.00 2.40
CA THR A 59 -3.66 -13.56 2.35
C THR A 59 -2.78 -13.12 3.52
N GLY A 60 -1.90 -12.16 3.26
CA GLY A 60 -1.15 -11.43 4.28
C GLY A 60 -1.54 -9.96 4.30
N CYS A 61 -1.63 -9.34 5.47
CA CYS A 61 -1.82 -7.91 5.62
C CYS A 61 -0.73 -7.32 6.51
N THR A 62 0.06 -6.42 5.95
CA THR A 62 1.10 -5.67 6.64
C THR A 62 0.62 -4.23 6.85
N ARG A 63 0.80 -3.68 8.05
CA ARG A 63 0.23 -2.37 8.40
C ARG A 63 1.25 -1.50 9.10
N PHE A 64 1.63 -0.42 8.42
CA PHE A 64 2.57 0.57 8.93
C PHE A 64 1.82 1.70 9.67
N ALA A 65 2.47 2.27 10.68
CA ALA A 65 1.82 3.13 11.68
C ALA A 65 1.11 4.36 11.10
N HIS A 66 1.59 4.86 9.96
CA HIS A 66 1.13 6.10 9.35
C HIS A 66 0.50 5.89 7.96
N GLU A 67 -0.06 4.70 7.70
CA GLU A 67 -0.92 4.48 6.53
C GLU A 67 -2.19 5.35 6.60
N ILE A 68 -2.69 5.77 5.43
CA ILE A 68 -3.85 6.66 5.28
C ILE A 68 -5.12 6.02 5.86
N THR A 69 -5.28 4.70 5.66
CA THR A 69 -6.43 3.94 6.16
C THR A 69 -5.98 2.64 6.80
N HIS A 70 -6.59 2.31 7.94
CA HIS A 70 -6.26 1.10 8.69
C HIS A 70 -7.52 0.29 8.96
N THR A 71 -7.47 -1.01 8.70
CA THR A 71 -8.59 -1.94 8.92
C THR A 71 -8.17 -3.05 9.87
N SER A 72 -8.96 -3.29 10.92
CA SER A 72 -8.70 -4.36 11.89
C SER A 72 -8.87 -5.75 11.26
N ASP A 73 -8.25 -6.76 11.85
CA ASP A 73 -8.37 -8.16 11.40
C ASP A 73 -9.82 -8.65 11.36
N ALA A 74 -10.64 -8.23 12.34
CA ALA A 74 -12.05 -8.60 12.38
C ALA A 74 -12.85 -8.08 11.17
N ILE A 75 -12.54 -6.88 10.68
CA ILE A 75 -13.20 -6.32 9.50
C ILE A 75 -12.62 -6.95 8.23
N LEU A 76 -11.30 -7.13 8.16
CA LEU A 76 -10.64 -7.76 7.01
C LEU A 76 -11.10 -9.19 6.80
N ALA A 77 -11.39 -9.94 7.87
CA ALA A 77 -11.84 -11.33 7.78
C ALA A 77 -13.11 -11.52 6.93
N ASN A 78 -13.94 -10.48 6.77
CA ASN A 78 -15.10 -10.53 5.87
C ASN A 78 -14.70 -10.66 4.39
N LYS A 79 -13.64 -9.95 3.97
CA LYS A 79 -13.14 -9.97 2.60
C LYS A 79 -12.06 -11.04 2.39
N PHE A 80 -11.25 -11.31 3.41
CA PHE A 80 -10.12 -12.23 3.39
C PHE A 80 -10.28 -13.30 4.48
N PRO A 81 -11.18 -14.29 4.30
CA PRO A 81 -11.42 -15.34 5.29
C PRO A 81 -10.18 -16.21 5.57
N ASN A 82 -9.19 -16.23 4.67
CA ASN A 82 -7.94 -16.96 4.82
C ASN A 82 -6.73 -16.02 5.06
N LEU A 83 -6.88 -15.11 6.03
CA LEU A 83 -5.80 -14.22 6.47
C LEU A 83 -4.81 -15.00 7.35
N VAL A 84 -3.67 -15.40 6.77
CA VAL A 84 -2.66 -16.25 7.43
C VAL A 84 -1.51 -15.45 8.05
N HIS A 85 -1.42 -14.17 7.72
CA HIS A 85 -0.37 -13.28 8.19
C HIS A 85 -0.94 -11.88 8.43
N SER A 86 -0.69 -11.31 9.60
CA SER A 86 -1.14 -9.99 10.00
C SER A 86 -0.08 -9.36 10.89
N THR A 87 0.48 -8.23 10.45
CA THR A 87 1.55 -7.52 11.17
C THR A 87 1.20 -6.05 11.33
N TYR A 88 1.56 -5.51 12.49
CA TYR A 88 1.40 -4.11 12.86
C TYR A 88 2.78 -3.56 13.20
N PHE A 89 3.22 -2.53 12.46
CA PHE A 89 4.48 -1.84 12.70
C PHE A 89 4.23 -0.53 13.47
N GLU A 90 5.20 -0.17 14.31
CA GLU A 90 5.17 1.08 15.09
C GLU A 90 5.72 2.30 14.33
N ASP A 91 6.27 2.07 13.13
CA ASP A 91 6.86 3.10 12.26
C ASP A 91 6.43 2.89 10.80
N GLY A 92 6.79 3.85 9.94
CA GLY A 92 6.53 3.86 8.50
C GLY A 92 5.11 4.28 8.12
N GLY A 93 4.91 4.55 6.83
CA GLY A 93 3.62 4.95 6.27
C GLY A 93 3.31 4.29 4.94
N HIS A 94 2.74 5.08 4.03
CA HIS A 94 2.11 4.61 2.78
C HIS A 94 3.06 3.96 1.76
N PHE A 95 4.36 4.25 1.84
CA PHE A 95 5.37 3.75 0.89
C PHE A 95 6.36 2.79 1.56
N PRO A 96 5.92 1.68 2.19
CA PRO A 96 6.77 0.89 3.08
C PRO A 96 7.98 0.27 2.38
N ALA A 97 7.82 -0.14 1.11
CA ALA A 97 8.92 -0.69 0.32
C ALA A 97 10.03 0.35 0.06
N PHE A 98 9.66 1.62 0.00
CA PHE A 98 10.58 2.72 -0.25
C PHE A 98 11.13 3.30 1.06
N GLU A 99 10.29 3.41 2.08
CA GLU A 99 10.61 4.02 3.37
C GLU A 99 11.39 3.08 4.31
N LEU A 100 10.95 1.81 4.41
CA LEU A 100 11.49 0.80 5.32
C LEU A 100 11.67 -0.55 4.60
N PRO A 101 12.52 -0.61 3.55
CA PRO A 101 12.63 -1.78 2.67
C PRO A 101 12.97 -3.07 3.42
N GLU A 102 13.85 -3.00 4.41
CA GLU A 102 14.28 -4.17 5.19
C GLU A 102 13.14 -4.74 6.04
N GLN A 103 12.32 -3.86 6.65
CA GLN A 103 11.17 -4.29 7.47
C GLN A 103 10.11 -4.95 6.60
N LEU A 104 9.76 -4.34 5.46
CA LEU A 104 8.81 -4.93 4.53
C LEU A 104 9.31 -6.26 3.97
N TYR A 105 10.60 -6.36 3.61
CA TYR A 105 11.18 -7.58 3.07
C TYR A 105 11.16 -8.74 4.07
N ALA A 106 11.52 -8.47 5.33
CA ALA A 106 11.45 -9.47 6.39
C ALA A 106 10.01 -9.97 6.61
N ASP A 107 9.05 -9.04 6.67
CA ASP A 107 7.63 -9.36 6.83
C ASP A 107 7.08 -10.17 5.66
N PHE A 108 7.41 -9.78 4.44
CA PHE A 108 7.03 -10.48 3.21
C PHE A 108 7.57 -11.92 3.20
N THR A 109 8.84 -12.11 3.59
CA THR A 109 9.45 -13.44 3.65
C THR A 109 8.75 -14.32 4.71
N ALA A 110 8.39 -13.74 5.86
CA ALA A 110 7.62 -14.43 6.88
C ALA A 110 6.18 -14.78 6.42
N PHE A 111 5.56 -13.94 5.59
CA PHE A 111 4.30 -14.28 4.94
C PHE A 111 4.46 -15.46 3.98
N VAL A 112 5.44 -15.45 3.09
CA VAL A 112 5.69 -16.52 2.11
C VAL A 112 5.86 -17.87 2.81
N GLN A 113 6.64 -17.90 3.90
CA GLN A 113 6.80 -19.11 4.73
C GLN A 113 5.48 -19.59 5.35
N LYS A 114 4.68 -18.70 5.94
CA LYS A 114 3.34 -19.06 6.50
C LYS A 114 2.34 -19.47 5.41
N ALA A 115 2.50 -18.93 4.21
CA ALA A 115 1.66 -19.23 3.07
C ALA A 115 2.02 -20.56 2.40
N ASP A 116 3.10 -21.22 2.80
CA ASP A 116 3.67 -22.39 2.12
C ASP A 116 3.93 -22.13 0.63
N LEU A 117 4.47 -20.95 0.31
CA LEU A 117 4.80 -20.49 -1.04
C LEU A 117 6.32 -20.48 -1.30
#